data_AF-A0A5P9HNX9-F1
#
_entry.id   AF-A0A5P9HNX9-F1
#
_cell.length_a   1.000
_cell.length_b   1.000
_cell.length_c   1.000
_cell.angle_alpha   90.00
_cell.angle_beta   90.00
_cell.angle_gamma   90.00
#
_symmetry.space_group_name_H-M   'P 1'
#
loop_
_entity.id
_entity.type
_entity.pdbx_description
1 polymer ?
#
loop_
_entity_poly.entity_id
_entity_poly.type
_entity_poly.pdbx_seq_one_letter_code
_entity_poly.pdbx_strand_id
1 'polypeptide(L)'
;MEWKELKNRNDIEYLLDTFGRFHDSCLKELYMSTESYVDEYLSMDMSTDLDTNVRILFQRQCDNPSAIELLFEGVTQFHIVPSPINDDSIIYEAKLILHEGLFYWAADDDWEPDKFFQSENSWISSKYLKWRDVSSWMGKRSRYGLITSE
;
A
#
# COMPACT_ATOMS: atom_id res chain seq x y z
N MET A 1 7.89 -14.64 8.20
CA MET A 1 6.84 -14.15 7.30
C MET A 1 7.49 -13.92 5.95
N GLU A 2 7.02 -14.61 4.92
CA GLU A 2 7.61 -14.60 3.57
C GLU A 2 6.82 -13.64 2.67
N TRP A 3 7.54 -12.89 1.83
CA TRP A 3 6.93 -12.01 0.84
C TRP A 3 6.44 -12.81 -0.37
N LYS A 4 5.21 -12.56 -0.77
CA LYS A 4 4.57 -13.13 -1.96
C LYS A 4 4.48 -12.04 -3.03
N GLU A 5 5.16 -12.26 -4.14
CA GLU A 5 5.16 -11.34 -5.28
C GLU A 5 3.93 -11.55 -6.16
N LEU A 6 3.32 -10.46 -6.60
CA LEU A 6 2.26 -10.46 -7.62
C LEU A 6 2.91 -10.28 -8.99
N LYS A 7 2.62 -11.19 -9.92
CA LYS A 7 3.16 -11.15 -11.29
C LYS A 7 2.07 -11.02 -12.33
N ASN A 8 0.86 -11.45 -12.02
CA ASN A 8 -0.25 -11.50 -12.95
C ASN A 8 -1.61 -11.41 -12.25
N ARG A 9 -2.67 -11.46 -13.04
CA ARG A 9 -4.05 -11.39 -12.55
C ARG A 9 -4.41 -12.49 -11.55
N ASN A 10 -3.92 -13.72 -11.72
CA ASN A 10 -4.26 -14.80 -10.79
C ASN A 10 -3.68 -14.54 -9.40
N ASP A 11 -2.49 -13.95 -9.31
CA ASP A 11 -1.88 -13.57 -8.02
C ASP A 11 -2.68 -12.45 -7.34
N ILE A 12 -3.21 -11.51 -8.14
CA ILE A 12 -4.10 -10.44 -7.67
C ILE A 12 -5.40 -11.03 -7.12
N GLU A 13 -6.10 -11.86 -7.88
CA GLU A 13 -7.36 -12.47 -7.45
C GLU A 13 -7.14 -13.33 -6.20
N TYR A 14 -6.02 -14.06 -6.13
CA TYR A 14 -5.65 -14.82 -4.94
C TYR A 14 -5.47 -13.93 -3.71
N LEU A 15 -4.80 -12.77 -3.83
CA LEU A 15 -4.68 -11.82 -2.73
C LEU A 15 -6.05 -11.23 -2.33
N LEU A 16 -6.84 -10.81 -3.32
CA LEU A 16 -8.17 -10.25 -3.09
C LEU A 16 -9.07 -11.26 -2.36
N ASP A 17 -9.14 -12.51 -2.81
CA ASP A 17 -9.93 -13.55 -2.15
C ASP A 17 -9.38 -13.88 -0.75
N THR A 18 -8.05 -13.92 -0.60
CA THR A 18 -7.41 -14.19 0.70
C THR A 18 -7.71 -13.10 1.73
N PHE A 19 -7.65 -11.83 1.33
CA PHE A 19 -7.85 -10.70 2.23
C PHE A 19 -9.28 -10.13 2.19
N GLY A 20 -10.22 -10.85 1.56
CA GLY A 20 -11.64 -10.47 1.52
C GLY A 20 -11.87 -9.13 0.83
N ARG A 21 -11.16 -8.90 -0.28
CA ARG A 21 -11.25 -7.68 -1.11
C ARG A 21 -11.05 -6.38 -0.34
N PHE A 22 -10.33 -6.43 0.78
CA PHE A 22 -10.15 -5.31 1.71
C PHE A 22 -11.45 -4.79 2.36
N HIS A 23 -12.57 -5.51 2.24
CA HIS A 23 -13.80 -5.18 2.94
C HIS A 23 -13.58 -5.25 4.47
N ASP A 24 -14.26 -4.38 5.22
CA ASP A 24 -14.12 -4.20 6.67
C ASP A 24 -12.65 -4.03 7.13
N SER A 25 -11.84 -3.41 6.27
CA SER A 25 -10.44 -3.13 6.57
C SER A 25 -10.16 -1.64 6.71
N CYS A 26 -8.98 -1.30 7.19
CA CYS A 26 -8.48 0.08 7.23
C CYS A 26 -7.01 0.14 6.83
N LEU A 27 -6.63 1.25 6.19
CA LEU A 27 -5.24 1.62 6.01
C LEU A 27 -4.70 2.09 7.36
N LYS A 28 -3.81 1.30 7.95
CA LYS A 28 -3.31 1.53 9.31
C LYS A 28 -2.08 2.43 9.33
N GLU A 29 -1.11 2.12 8.48
CA GLU A 29 0.18 2.83 8.41
C GLU A 29 0.70 2.82 6.97
N LEU A 30 1.40 3.91 6.61
CA LEU A 30 2.13 4.04 5.35
C LEU A 30 3.55 4.49 5.66
N TYR A 31 4.52 3.89 4.96
CA TYR A 31 5.92 4.29 5.00
C TYR A 31 6.45 4.40 3.57
N MET A 32 6.97 5.57 3.22
CA MET A 32 7.62 5.84 1.95
C MET A 32 9.12 5.96 2.17
N SER A 33 9.90 5.40 1.27
CA SER A 33 11.35 5.54 1.22
C SER A 33 11.82 5.68 -0.21
N THR A 34 12.85 6.50 -0.41
CA THR A 34 13.62 6.64 -1.65
C THR A 34 15.08 6.29 -1.38
N GLU A 35 15.87 6.10 -2.42
CA GLU A 35 17.33 6.00 -2.31
C GLU A 35 18.00 7.37 -2.28
N SER A 36 17.27 8.44 -2.63
CA SER A 36 17.78 9.81 -2.54
C SER A 36 17.94 10.29 -1.09
N TYR A 37 19.07 10.93 -0.77
CA TYR A 37 19.37 11.49 0.56
C TYR A 37 20.29 12.70 0.50
N VAL A 38 20.45 13.38 1.64
CA VAL A 38 21.47 14.41 1.84
C VAL A 38 22.42 13.92 2.93
N ASP A 39 23.72 13.90 2.64
CA ASP A 39 24.74 13.38 3.55
C ASP A 39 25.16 14.39 4.63
N GLU A 40 26.03 13.96 5.54
CA GLU A 40 26.57 14.82 6.60
C GLU A 40 27.39 16.03 6.11
N TYR A 41 27.78 16.03 4.83
CA TYR A 41 28.49 17.12 4.17
C TYR A 41 27.54 18.06 3.41
N LEU A 42 26.22 17.90 3.57
CA LEU A 42 25.18 18.65 2.89
C LEU A 42 25.19 18.44 1.36
N SER A 43 25.75 17.33 0.90
CA SER A 43 25.73 16.93 -0.50
C SER A 43 24.50 16.06 -0.79
N MET A 44 23.87 16.34 -1.92
CA MET A 44 22.69 15.62 -2.37
C MET A 44 23.10 14.41 -3.21
N ASP A 45 22.66 13.22 -2.80
CA ASP A 45 22.69 12.01 -3.60
C ASP A 45 21.29 11.74 -4.16
N MET A 46 21.19 11.57 -5.47
CA MET A 46 19.92 11.34 -6.16
C MET A 46 20.02 10.11 -7.03
N SER A 47 19.12 9.16 -6.79
CA SER A 47 18.89 8.09 -7.75
C SER A 47 18.17 8.65 -8.98
N THR A 48 18.58 8.19 -10.16
CA THR A 48 17.88 8.45 -11.42
C THR A 48 16.93 7.32 -11.81
N ASP A 49 16.93 6.24 -11.02
CA ASP A 49 16.06 5.09 -11.22
C ASP A 49 14.70 5.31 -10.53
N LEU A 50 13.72 4.46 -10.87
CA LEU A 50 12.43 4.45 -10.20
C LEU A 50 12.56 3.75 -8.84
N ASP A 51 13.13 4.47 -7.88
CA ASP A 51 13.62 3.98 -6.58
C ASP A 51 12.59 4.08 -5.44
N THR A 52 11.45 4.74 -5.70
CA THR A 52 10.45 5.01 -4.67
C THR A 52 9.74 3.73 -4.28
N ASN A 53 9.80 3.40 -2.99
CA ASN A 53 9.14 2.26 -2.38
C ASN A 53 8.12 2.72 -1.34
N VAL A 54 6.94 2.12 -1.34
CA VAL A 54 5.88 2.40 -0.36
C VAL A 54 5.41 1.10 0.29
N ARG A 55 5.42 1.07 1.62
CA ARG A 55 4.87 0.00 2.43
C ARG A 55 3.56 0.46 3.05
N ILE A 56 2.51 -0.34 2.90
CA ILE A 56 1.19 -0.05 3.48
C ILE A 56 0.76 -1.23 4.34
N LEU A 57 0.38 -0.94 5.59
CA LEU A 57 -0.21 -1.91 6.51
C LEU A 57 -1.73 -1.79 6.47
N PHE A 58 -2.41 -2.90 6.19
CA PHE A 58 -3.86 -3.01 6.31
C PHE A 58 -4.23 -3.94 7.46
N GLN A 59 -5.27 -3.57 8.20
CA GLN A 59 -5.88 -4.41 9.24
C GLN A 59 -7.36 -4.57 8.92
N ARG A 60 -7.94 -5.75 9.16
CA ARG A 60 -9.37 -6.01 8.89
C ARG A 60 -10.09 -6.69 10.06
N GLN A 61 -11.42 -6.60 10.05
CA GLN A 61 -12.30 -7.24 11.04
C GLN A 61 -12.59 -8.72 10.72
N CYS A 62 -11.57 -9.45 10.25
CA CYS A 62 -11.67 -10.87 9.89
C CYS A 62 -10.32 -11.57 10.17
N ASP A 63 -10.31 -12.89 10.33
CA ASP A 63 -9.09 -13.66 10.53
C ASP A 63 -8.54 -14.23 9.20
N ASN A 64 -7.36 -14.85 9.25
CA ASN A 64 -6.76 -15.62 8.14
C ASN A 64 -6.70 -14.94 6.75
N PRO A 65 -5.91 -13.87 6.57
CA PRO A 65 -5.13 -13.15 7.57
C PRO A 65 -5.89 -11.93 8.11
N SER A 66 -5.61 -11.52 9.35
CA SER A 66 -6.23 -10.34 9.95
C SER A 66 -5.51 -9.03 9.64
N ALA A 67 -4.25 -9.12 9.20
CA ALA A 67 -3.49 -7.99 8.70
C ALA A 67 -2.54 -8.44 7.59
N ILE A 68 -2.40 -7.60 6.58
CA ILE A 68 -1.41 -7.77 5.52
C ILE A 68 -0.58 -6.51 5.39
N GLU A 69 0.64 -6.70 4.93
CA GLU A 69 1.50 -5.62 4.50
C GLU A 69 1.70 -5.73 3.00
N LEU A 70 1.46 -4.63 2.28
CA LEU A 70 1.78 -4.47 0.88
C LEU A 70 3.09 -3.68 0.75
N LEU A 71 3.96 -4.11 -0.15
CA LEU A 71 5.16 -3.42 -0.57
C LEU A 71 5.04 -3.12 -2.06
N PHE A 72 4.89 -1.84 -2.38
CA PHE A 72 4.89 -1.30 -3.73
C PHE A 72 6.32 -0.83 -4.05
N GLU A 73 6.94 -1.42 -5.06
CA GLU A 73 8.30 -1.06 -5.50
C GLU A 73 8.27 -0.41 -6.88
N GLY A 74 9.09 0.61 -7.06
CA GLY A 74 9.05 1.45 -8.25
C GLY A 74 7.69 2.14 -8.38
N VAL A 75 7.29 2.87 -7.33
CA VAL A 75 6.04 3.63 -7.27
C VAL A 75 6.09 4.76 -8.30
N THR A 76 5.10 4.81 -9.18
CA THR A 76 4.98 5.85 -10.20
C THR A 76 4.16 7.04 -9.72
N GLN A 77 3.11 6.79 -8.95
CA GLN A 77 2.27 7.83 -8.36
C GLN A 77 1.43 7.24 -7.23
N PHE A 78 1.11 8.06 -6.24
CA PHE A 78 0.10 7.72 -5.25
C PHE A 78 -0.60 8.98 -4.74
N HIS A 79 -1.84 8.80 -4.30
CA HIS A 79 -2.71 9.82 -3.73
C HIS A 79 -3.35 9.22 -2.49
N ILE A 80 -3.19 9.86 -1.33
CA ILE A 80 -3.74 9.36 -0.07
C ILE A 80 -4.65 10.44 0.50
N VAL A 81 -5.90 10.05 0.74
CA VAL A 81 -6.93 10.87 1.33
C VAL A 81 -7.33 10.22 2.65
N PRO A 82 -6.93 10.82 3.79
CA PRO A 82 -7.40 10.39 5.10
C PRO A 82 -8.90 10.63 5.25
N SER A 83 -9.56 9.82 6.08
CA SER A 83 -10.97 10.04 6.43
C SER A 83 -11.18 11.44 7.02
N PRO A 84 -12.28 12.12 6.66
CA PRO A 84 -12.70 13.35 7.30
C PRO A 84 -12.94 13.19 8.80
N ILE A 85 -12.96 14.31 9.52
CA ILE A 85 -13.36 14.33 10.93
C ILE A 85 -14.82 13.86 11.04
N ASN A 86 -15.08 12.96 12.01
CA ASN A 86 -16.38 12.32 12.26
C ASN A 86 -16.85 11.33 11.20
N ASP A 87 -15.98 10.95 10.26
CA ASP A 87 -16.22 9.85 9.34
C ASP A 87 -15.43 8.61 9.75
N ASP A 88 -15.87 7.43 9.31
CA ASP A 88 -15.10 6.21 9.53
C ASP A 88 -13.95 6.07 8.51
N SER A 89 -13.01 5.18 8.80
CA SER A 89 -11.88 4.84 7.91
C SER A 89 -12.00 3.44 7.33
N ILE A 90 -13.24 2.95 7.22
CA ILE A 90 -13.51 1.62 6.71
C ILE A 90 -13.36 1.65 5.20
N ILE A 91 -12.57 0.72 4.69
CA ILE A 91 -12.53 0.38 3.27
C ILE A 91 -13.69 -0.57 3.04
N TYR A 92 -14.70 -0.08 2.34
CA TYR A 92 -15.87 -0.88 1.97
C TYR A 92 -15.53 -1.79 0.80
N GLU A 93 -14.91 -1.24 -0.24
CA GLU A 93 -14.47 -2.01 -1.40
C GLU A 93 -13.11 -1.48 -1.86
N ALA A 94 -12.33 -2.33 -2.53
CA ALA A 94 -11.06 -1.94 -3.11
C ALA A 94 -10.82 -2.60 -4.46
N LYS A 95 -10.24 -1.84 -5.38
CA LYS A 95 -9.73 -2.34 -6.65
C LYS A 95 -8.24 -2.64 -6.52
N LEU A 96 -7.84 -3.81 -7.01
CA LEU A 96 -6.45 -4.14 -7.29
C LEU A 96 -6.34 -4.72 -8.69
N ILE A 97 -5.59 -4.07 -9.58
CA ILE A 97 -5.49 -4.47 -11.00
C ILE A 97 -4.06 -4.33 -11.53
N LEU A 98 -3.78 -5.04 -12.62
CA LEU A 98 -2.61 -4.84 -13.47
C LEU A 98 -3.06 -4.18 -14.77
N HIS A 99 -2.64 -2.94 -15.00
CA HIS A 99 -3.02 -2.15 -16.17
C HIS A 99 -1.77 -1.51 -16.78
N GLU A 100 -1.56 -1.69 -18.09
CA GLU A 100 -0.39 -1.17 -18.83
C GLU A 100 0.98 -1.43 -18.15
N GLY A 101 1.12 -2.60 -17.51
CA GLY A 101 2.37 -3.00 -16.84
C GLY A 101 2.64 -2.27 -15.51
N LEU A 102 1.60 -1.72 -14.89
CA LEU A 102 1.61 -1.17 -13.54
C LEU A 102 0.54 -1.83 -12.68
N PHE A 103 0.88 -2.13 -11.44
CA PHE A 103 -0.10 -2.50 -10.42
C PHE A 103 -0.76 -1.25 -9.88
N TYR A 104 -2.08 -1.28 -9.72
CA TYR A 104 -2.86 -0.22 -9.11
C TYR A 104 -3.68 -0.77 -7.96
N TRP A 105 -3.60 -0.13 -6.80
CA TRP A 105 -4.54 -0.33 -5.70
C TRP A 105 -5.34 0.95 -5.48
N ALA A 106 -6.65 0.85 -5.28
CA ALA A 106 -7.52 1.96 -4.93
C ALA A 106 -8.57 1.54 -3.91
N ALA A 107 -8.91 2.43 -2.98
CA ALA A 107 -9.94 2.23 -1.96
C ALA A 107 -11.37 2.43 -2.52
N ASP A 108 -11.63 1.90 -3.72
CA ASP A 108 -12.91 1.95 -4.43
C ASP A 108 -12.88 0.96 -5.61
N ASP A 109 -13.88 0.06 -5.72
CA ASP A 109 -14.00 -0.92 -6.81
C ASP A 109 -14.47 -0.30 -8.13
N ASP A 110 -15.02 0.91 -8.14
CA ASP A 110 -15.38 1.63 -9.36
C ASP A 110 -14.24 2.54 -9.86
N TRP A 111 -13.11 2.59 -9.15
CA TRP A 111 -11.97 3.43 -9.51
C TRP A 111 -11.35 3.02 -10.85
N GLU A 112 -10.98 3.96 -11.72
CA GLU A 112 -10.38 3.66 -13.02
C GLU A 112 -9.04 4.39 -13.21
N PRO A 113 -7.98 3.71 -13.70
CA PRO A 113 -6.68 4.32 -13.97
C PRO A 113 -6.74 5.58 -14.83
N ASP A 114 -7.63 5.64 -15.82
CA ASP A 114 -7.73 6.77 -16.75
C ASP A 114 -8.51 7.98 -16.19
N LYS A 115 -9.14 7.83 -15.03
CA LYS A 115 -9.98 8.86 -14.39
C LYS A 115 -9.47 9.26 -13.01
N PHE A 116 -8.21 8.97 -12.69
CA PHE A 116 -7.61 9.17 -11.37
C PHE A 116 -7.78 10.59 -10.81
N PHE A 117 -7.80 11.62 -11.68
CA PHE A 117 -7.95 13.02 -11.31
C PHE A 117 -9.37 13.41 -10.83
N GLN A 118 -10.35 12.53 -11.03
CA GLN A 118 -11.74 12.74 -10.60
C GLN A 118 -12.03 12.03 -9.26
N SER A 119 -11.08 11.23 -8.77
CA SER A 119 -11.24 10.39 -7.59
C SER A 119 -10.75 11.10 -6.34
N GLU A 120 -11.66 11.29 -5.37
CA GLU A 120 -11.31 11.68 -3.99
C GLU A 120 -10.81 10.48 -3.15
N ASN A 121 -10.73 9.28 -3.73
CA ASN A 121 -10.27 8.09 -3.04
C ASN A 121 -8.74 7.96 -3.01
N SER A 122 -8.26 7.23 -2.00
CA SER A 122 -6.84 6.84 -1.90
C SER A 122 -6.49 5.81 -2.96
N TRP A 123 -5.36 5.97 -3.64
CA TRP A 123 -4.85 5.03 -4.63
C TRP A 123 -3.31 5.10 -4.77
N ILE A 124 -2.71 4.04 -5.29
CA ILE A 124 -1.26 3.93 -5.55
C ILE A 124 -0.99 3.09 -6.79
N SER A 125 0.03 3.46 -7.56
CA SER A 125 0.54 2.72 -8.70
C SER A 125 2.03 2.39 -8.60
N SER A 126 2.42 1.19 -9.00
CA SER A 126 3.82 0.74 -8.97
C SER A 126 4.18 -0.28 -10.04
N LYS A 127 5.48 -0.46 -10.28
CA LYS A 127 6.00 -1.50 -11.19
C LYS A 127 5.89 -2.90 -10.61
N TYR A 128 6.17 -3.04 -9.31
CA TYR A 128 6.11 -4.33 -8.63
C TYR A 128 5.29 -4.21 -7.35
N LEU A 129 4.67 -5.33 -6.98
CA LEU A 129 3.86 -5.42 -5.77
C LEU A 129 4.12 -6.77 -5.09
N LYS A 130 4.40 -6.72 -3.79
CA LYS A 130 4.54 -7.87 -2.92
C LYS A 130 3.60 -7.72 -1.72
N TRP A 131 3.19 -8.82 -1.13
CA TRP A 131 2.46 -8.81 0.12
C TRP A 131 2.93 -9.89 1.07
N ARG A 132 2.64 -9.72 2.36
CA ARG A 132 2.84 -10.77 3.36
C ARG A 132 1.77 -10.72 4.44
N ASP A 133 1.48 -11.89 4.99
CA ASP A 133 0.67 -12.00 6.22
C ASP A 133 1.46 -11.44 7.41
N VAL A 134 0.87 -10.46 8.07
CA VAL A 134 1.36 -9.84 9.29
C VAL A 134 0.26 -9.81 10.35
N SER A 135 -0.57 -10.85 10.46
CA SER A 135 -1.67 -10.94 11.42
C SER A 135 -1.22 -10.70 12.88
N SER A 136 0.04 -10.95 13.22
CA SER A 136 0.62 -10.60 14.52
C SER A 136 0.85 -9.09 14.74
N TRP A 137 0.63 -8.26 13.71
CA TRP A 137 0.80 -6.81 13.73
C TRP A 137 -0.49 -6.06 14.07
N MET A 138 -1.60 -6.77 14.31
CA MET A 138 -2.88 -6.20 14.72
C MET A 138 -2.78 -5.26 15.92
N GLY A 139 -3.76 -4.36 16.00
CA GLY A 139 -3.96 -3.47 17.13
C GLY A 139 -3.23 -2.12 17.02
N LYS A 140 -3.17 -1.41 18.15
CA LYS A 140 -2.79 0.01 18.21
C LYS A 140 -1.29 0.31 18.00
N ARG A 141 -0.42 -0.70 18.10
CA ARG A 141 1.04 -0.50 18.11
C ARG A 141 1.53 -0.10 16.71
N SER A 142 2.25 1.03 16.65
CA SER A 142 2.93 1.46 15.42
C SER A 142 4.05 0.50 15.00
N ARG A 143 4.19 0.27 13.70
CA ARG A 143 5.16 -0.65 13.10
C ARG A 143 6.28 0.07 12.35
N TYR A 144 5.98 1.14 11.63
CA TYR A 144 6.96 1.87 10.84
C TYR A 144 7.61 3.04 11.59
N GLY A 145 6.87 3.68 12.51
CA GLY A 145 7.34 4.84 13.27
C GLY A 145 8.32 4.55 14.41
N LEU A 146 8.92 3.36 14.46
CA LEU A 146 9.92 3.04 15.48
C LEU A 146 11.28 3.59 15.04
N ILE A 147 11.54 4.85 15.40
CA ILE A 147 12.93 5.32 15.52
C ILE A 147 13.46 4.64 16.77
N THR A 148 14.19 3.53 16.60
CA THR A 148 15.02 3.01 17.69
C THR A 148 16.07 4.08 17.95
N SER A 149 15.94 4.79 19.07
CA SER A 149 17.05 5.56 19.61
C SER A 149 18.18 4.58 19.90
N GLU A 150 19.26 4.65 19.11
CA GLU A 150 20.57 4.14 19.51
C GLU A 150 21.10 4.93 20.72
#